data_AF-A0A7H8KCS8-F1
#
_entry.id   AF-A0A7H8KCS8-F1
#
_cell.length_a   1.000
_cell.length_b   1.000
_cell.length_c   1.000
_cell.angle_alpha   90.00
_cell.angle_beta   90.00
_cell.angle_gamma   90.00
#
_symmetry.space_group_name_H-M   'P 1'
#
loop_
_entity.id
_entity.type
_entity.pdbx_description
1 polymer ?
#
loop_
_entity_poly.entity_id
_entity_poly.type
_entity_poly.pdbx_seq_one_letter_code
_entity_poly.pdbx_strand_id
1 'polypeptide(L)'
;MVDPQHRAGPSATSGQEYQPASASGWVDAPPRMGFFTDTSVCIGCKACEVACKEWNGVPASGLDLLGMSYDNTGALTANSWRHVAFVEQPRPAGHHDAPFAGTPTGDPVSAASAATAAGTGSPTDTSHATGTDPGLPPGDPAVAARMTEFLGMPAAGPPGRTGSAEGRSDFRWLMMSDVCKHCTHAACLDVCPTGSLFRTEFGTVVVQEDICNGCGYCVSACPYGVIDRRVDDGRVWKCTLCYDRIGAGLTPACAQACPTESIQYGPLDELRERAAARVATLHERGTPEARLYGHDPADGVGGDGAFFLLLDEPEVYGLPPDPQVTTRDLPRMWQRAGVAALAMAAVAVGAFLGGRR
;
A
#
# COMPACT_ATOMS: atom_id res chain seq x y z
N MET A 1 6.64 -20.99 21.44
CA MET A 1 7.63 -20.34 22.31
C MET A 1 8.74 -19.83 21.41
N VAL A 2 8.72 -18.54 21.09
CA VAL A 2 9.69 -17.90 20.19
C VAL A 2 10.78 -17.27 21.06
N ASP A 3 12.03 -17.59 20.77
CA ASP A 3 13.22 -17.16 21.51
C ASP A 3 13.42 -15.63 21.37
N PRO A 4 13.47 -14.86 22.49
CA PRO A 4 13.57 -13.40 22.46
C PRO A 4 15.01 -12.86 22.28
N GLN A 5 16.02 -13.68 21.98
CA GLN A 5 17.44 -13.26 22.08
C GLN A 5 18.20 -12.97 20.76
N HIS A 6 17.53 -12.64 19.64
CA HIS A 6 18.23 -12.29 18.39
C HIS A 6 17.90 -10.89 17.81
N ARG A 7 17.78 -9.89 18.69
CA ARG A 7 17.75 -8.45 18.34
C ARG A 7 19.13 -7.80 18.45
N ALA A 8 20.07 -8.20 17.60
CA ALA A 8 21.34 -7.48 17.45
C ALA A 8 21.55 -7.11 15.98
N GLY A 9 20.98 -5.96 15.59
CA GLY A 9 21.43 -5.21 14.42
C GLY A 9 22.80 -4.57 14.67
N PRO A 10 23.48 -4.06 13.62
CA PRO A 10 24.82 -3.48 13.74
C PRO A 10 24.85 -2.34 14.76
N SER A 11 25.92 -2.33 15.57
CA SER A 11 26.10 -1.45 16.72
C SER A 11 26.02 0.04 16.34
N ALA A 12 25.00 0.72 16.86
CA ALA A 12 24.86 2.17 16.80
C ALA A 12 25.98 2.84 17.61
N THR A 13 27.01 3.32 16.93
CA THR A 13 27.88 4.36 17.47
C THR A 13 27.10 5.68 17.48
N SER A 14 26.85 6.19 18.69
CA SER A 14 26.29 7.53 19.01
C SER A 14 24.99 7.94 18.31
N GLY A 15 23.83 7.57 18.89
CA GLY A 15 22.59 8.36 19.00
C GLY A 15 21.97 9.07 17.78
N GLN A 16 22.53 8.95 16.59
CA GLN A 16 22.08 9.63 15.38
C GLN A 16 21.39 8.59 14.52
N GLU A 17 20.09 8.77 14.32
CA GLU A 17 19.28 7.90 13.48
C GLU A 17 19.90 7.81 12.07
N TYR A 18 19.99 6.60 11.52
CA TYR A 18 20.56 6.38 10.19
C TYR A 18 19.80 7.21 9.15
N GLN A 19 20.52 8.05 8.40
CA GLN A 19 19.95 8.91 7.36
C GLN A 19 20.24 8.31 5.97
N PRO A 20 19.23 7.75 5.26
CA PRO A 20 19.45 7.08 3.98
C PRO A 20 20.06 7.96 2.88
N ALA A 21 19.68 9.24 2.84
CA ALA A 21 20.19 10.19 1.84
C ALA A 21 21.69 10.44 2.05
N SER A 22 22.10 10.76 3.27
CA SER A 22 23.51 10.98 3.61
C SER A 22 24.36 9.72 3.39
N ALA A 23 23.84 8.54 3.74
CA ALA A 23 24.50 7.26 3.48
C ALA A 23 24.69 6.98 1.98
N SER A 24 23.91 7.63 1.12
CA SER A 24 23.98 7.52 -0.34
C SER A 24 24.82 8.63 -1.00
N GLY A 25 25.51 9.45 -0.20
CA GLY A 25 26.45 10.47 -0.68
C GLY A 25 25.89 11.88 -0.83
N TRP A 26 24.64 12.12 -0.42
CA TRP A 26 24.06 13.47 -0.43
C TRP A 26 24.60 14.30 0.75
N VAL A 27 25.33 15.37 0.43
CA VAL A 27 25.80 16.38 1.39
C VAL A 27 24.68 17.40 1.61
N ASP A 28 24.42 17.78 2.85
CA ASP A 28 23.36 18.74 3.24
C ASP A 28 21.98 18.36 2.70
N ALA A 29 21.67 17.06 2.74
CA ALA A 29 20.37 16.54 2.30
C ALA A 29 19.21 17.20 3.08
N PRO A 30 18.09 17.53 2.41
CA PRO A 30 16.88 17.98 3.07
C PRO A 30 16.33 16.90 4.03
N PRO A 31 15.37 17.24 4.91
CA PRO A 31 14.70 16.26 5.74
C PRO A 31 14.17 15.09 4.91
N ARG A 32 14.27 13.87 5.44
CA ARG A 32 13.67 12.69 4.81
C ARG A 32 12.17 12.91 4.69
N MET A 33 11.64 12.83 3.48
CA MET A 33 10.22 13.02 3.21
C MET A 33 9.51 11.66 3.12
N GLY A 34 8.25 11.61 3.52
CA GLY A 34 7.53 10.35 3.59
C GLY A 34 6.01 10.46 3.54
N PHE A 35 5.36 9.31 3.66
CA PHE A 35 3.92 9.19 3.85
C PHE A 35 3.59 8.55 5.21
N PHE A 36 2.55 9.07 5.84
CA PHE A 36 1.83 8.39 6.90
C PHE A 36 0.40 8.11 6.42
N THR A 37 0.01 6.83 6.36
CA THR A 37 -1.34 6.44 5.95
C THR A 37 -2.14 5.97 7.17
N ASP A 38 -3.14 6.76 7.58
CA ASP A 38 -4.10 6.41 8.62
C ASP A 38 -5.29 5.65 8.01
N THR A 39 -5.31 4.33 8.18
CA THR A 39 -6.40 3.49 7.65
C THR A 39 -7.73 3.71 8.39
N SER A 40 -7.72 4.27 9.60
CA SER A 40 -8.92 4.52 10.39
C SER A 40 -9.85 5.59 9.82
N VAL A 41 -9.35 6.42 8.90
CA VAL A 41 -10.12 7.47 8.22
C VAL A 41 -10.11 7.30 6.70
N CYS A 42 -9.59 6.17 6.20
CA CYS A 42 -9.65 5.83 4.78
C CYS A 42 -11.07 5.43 4.40
N ILE A 43 -11.65 6.13 3.41
CA ILE A 43 -13.02 5.84 2.93
C ILE A 43 -13.04 5.01 1.63
N GLY A 44 -11.88 4.51 1.19
CA GLY A 44 -11.78 3.68 -0.01
C GLY A 44 -12.07 4.38 -1.34
N CYS A 45 -12.12 5.72 -1.40
CA CYS A 45 -12.60 6.44 -2.60
C CYS A 45 -11.77 6.28 -3.90
N LYS A 46 -10.60 5.63 -3.85
CA LYS A 46 -9.63 5.46 -4.96
C LYS A 46 -9.12 6.75 -5.62
N ALA A 47 -9.41 7.93 -5.08
CA ALA A 47 -8.90 9.22 -5.60
C ALA A 47 -7.37 9.25 -5.68
N CYS A 48 -6.69 8.61 -4.72
CA CYS A 48 -5.24 8.49 -4.69
C CYS A 48 -4.67 7.63 -5.84
N GLU A 49 -5.42 6.63 -6.33
CA GLU A 49 -5.01 5.83 -7.50
C GLU A 49 -5.11 6.67 -8.77
N VAL A 50 -6.26 7.34 -8.97
CA VAL A 50 -6.51 8.18 -10.15
C VAL A 50 -5.51 9.31 -10.25
N ALA A 51 -5.29 10.06 -9.17
CA ALA A 51 -4.32 11.16 -9.13
C ALA A 51 -2.88 10.67 -9.35
N CYS A 52 -2.54 9.48 -8.87
CA CYS A 52 -1.23 8.89 -9.13
C CYS A 52 -1.05 8.56 -10.62
N LYS A 53 -2.06 7.97 -11.26
CA LYS A 53 -1.99 7.61 -12.68
C LYS A 53 -1.96 8.83 -13.58
N GLU A 54 -2.84 9.80 -13.32
CA GLU A 54 -2.94 11.04 -14.09
C GLU A 54 -1.63 11.82 -14.05
N TRP A 55 -1.08 12.06 -12.85
CA TRP A 55 0.15 12.82 -12.71
C TRP A 55 1.36 12.16 -13.37
N ASN A 56 1.54 10.86 -13.16
CA ASN A 56 2.73 10.14 -13.64
C ASN A 56 2.55 9.57 -15.05
N GLY A 57 1.43 9.83 -15.73
CA GLY A 57 1.14 9.25 -17.04
C GLY A 57 1.16 7.72 -17.06
N VAL A 58 0.79 7.07 -15.93
CA VAL A 58 0.82 5.61 -15.83
C VAL A 58 -0.24 5.03 -16.77
N PRO A 59 0.09 4.02 -17.59
CA PRO A 59 -0.86 3.40 -18.50
C PRO A 59 -2.12 2.92 -17.78
N ALA A 60 -3.27 3.06 -18.44
CA ALA A 60 -4.52 2.49 -17.95
C ALA A 60 -4.38 0.96 -17.88
N SER A 61 -4.66 0.40 -16.70
CA SER A 61 -5.09 -1.00 -16.59
C SER A 61 -6.55 -1.04 -17.04
N GLY A 62 -6.98 -2.10 -17.73
CA GLY A 62 -8.36 -2.22 -18.22
C GLY A 62 -9.43 -2.05 -17.12
N LEU A 63 -10.70 -2.00 -17.53
CA LEU A 63 -11.85 -1.96 -16.60
C LEU A 63 -12.20 -3.38 -16.12
N ASP A 64 -11.23 -4.10 -15.59
CA ASP A 64 -11.43 -5.46 -15.09
C ASP A 64 -12.18 -5.42 -13.76
N LEU A 65 -13.49 -5.59 -13.80
CA LEU A 65 -14.27 -5.80 -12.60
C LEU A 65 -13.98 -7.21 -12.09
N LEU A 66 -13.19 -7.33 -11.03
CA LEU A 66 -12.82 -8.62 -10.43
C LEU A 66 -14.04 -9.43 -9.97
N GLY A 67 -15.20 -8.78 -9.78
CA GLY A 67 -16.48 -9.43 -9.44
C GLY A 67 -16.56 -9.98 -8.02
N MET A 68 -15.49 -9.84 -7.24
CA MET A 68 -15.36 -10.43 -5.89
C MET A 68 -15.27 -9.38 -4.77
N SER A 69 -14.98 -8.12 -5.11
CA SER A 69 -14.94 -7.00 -4.16
C SER A 69 -15.09 -5.67 -4.91
N TYR A 70 -15.21 -4.56 -4.17
CA TYR A 70 -15.11 -3.20 -4.71
C TYR A 70 -13.69 -2.86 -5.19
N ASP A 71 -12.71 -3.68 -4.82
CA ASP A 71 -11.38 -3.61 -5.40
C ASP A 71 -11.37 -4.09 -6.85
N ASN A 72 -11.24 -3.15 -7.78
CA ASN A 72 -11.06 -3.39 -9.22
C ASN A 72 -9.60 -3.25 -9.70
N THR A 73 -8.66 -2.96 -8.79
CA THR A 73 -7.23 -2.80 -9.12
C THR A 73 -6.45 -4.05 -8.72
N GLY A 74 -6.88 -4.73 -7.66
CA GLY A 74 -6.38 -6.03 -7.20
C GLY A 74 -5.06 -5.94 -6.43
N ALA A 75 -4.03 -5.36 -7.03
CA ALA A 75 -2.72 -5.22 -6.41
C ALA A 75 -1.92 -4.05 -7.01
N LEU A 76 -0.81 -3.73 -6.34
CA LEU A 76 0.24 -2.92 -6.93
C LEU A 76 0.89 -3.67 -8.10
N THR A 77 1.09 -2.96 -9.22
CA THR A 77 1.71 -3.50 -10.43
C THR A 77 2.55 -2.42 -11.11
N ALA A 78 3.19 -2.76 -12.22
CA ALA A 78 3.90 -1.78 -13.03
C ALA A 78 2.99 -0.67 -13.62
N ASN A 79 1.66 -0.88 -13.64
CA ASN A 79 0.64 0.07 -14.10
C ASN A 79 -0.30 0.57 -12.99
N SER A 80 -0.05 0.20 -11.74
CA SER A 80 -0.80 0.64 -10.57
C SER A 80 0.17 0.84 -9.41
N TRP A 81 0.76 2.04 -9.31
CA TRP A 81 1.80 2.35 -8.30
C TRP A 81 1.25 2.71 -6.92
N ARG A 82 -0.08 2.82 -6.86
CA ARG A 82 -0.88 3.03 -5.67
C ARG A 82 -2.15 2.20 -5.82
N HIS A 83 -2.60 1.58 -4.75
CA HIS A 83 -3.73 0.66 -4.74
C HIS A 83 -4.54 0.85 -3.46
N VAL A 84 -5.86 0.79 -3.55
CA VAL A 84 -6.76 0.76 -2.40
C VAL A 84 -7.33 -0.64 -2.27
N ALA A 85 -6.90 -1.35 -1.24
CA ALA A 85 -7.44 -2.63 -0.84
C ALA A 85 -8.74 -2.45 -0.06
N PHE A 86 -9.71 -3.31 -0.34
CA PHE A 86 -10.98 -3.43 0.36
C PHE A 86 -11.03 -4.78 1.06
N VAL A 87 -10.79 -4.79 2.36
CA VAL A 87 -10.72 -6.02 3.15
C VAL A 87 -12.03 -6.20 3.90
N GLU A 88 -12.80 -7.17 3.43
CA GLU A 88 -14.15 -7.50 3.89
C GLU A 88 -14.06 -8.63 4.92
N GLN A 89 -14.40 -8.34 6.18
CA GLN A 89 -14.25 -9.32 7.25
C GLN A 89 -15.47 -9.39 8.17
N PRO A 90 -15.77 -10.56 8.74
CA PRO A 90 -16.62 -10.65 9.90
C PRO A 90 -16.03 -9.83 11.06
N ARG A 91 -16.87 -9.13 11.82
CA ARG A 91 -16.42 -8.43 13.02
C ARG A 91 -16.09 -9.44 14.13
N PRO A 92 -14.93 -9.37 14.78
CA PRO A 92 -14.64 -10.19 15.96
C PRO A 92 -15.65 -9.90 17.10
N ALA A 93 -16.13 -10.95 17.78
CA ALA A 93 -17.07 -10.80 18.90
C ALA A 93 -16.41 -10.01 20.06
N GLY A 94 -17.08 -8.95 20.53
CA GLY A 94 -16.59 -8.06 21.60
C GLY A 94 -16.03 -6.71 21.13
N HIS A 95 -16.08 -6.43 19.83
CA HIS A 95 -15.58 -5.19 19.23
C HIS A 95 -16.69 -4.12 19.13
N HIS A 96 -16.50 -2.99 19.80
CA HIS A 96 -17.32 -1.79 19.65
C HIS A 96 -16.53 -0.78 18.83
N ASP A 97 -16.65 -0.83 17.50
CA ASP A 97 -16.37 0.38 16.74
C ASP A 97 -17.43 1.42 17.13
N ALA A 98 -17.02 2.68 17.25
CA ALA A 98 -17.92 3.81 17.10
C ALA A 98 -17.73 4.40 15.69
N PRO A 99 -18.04 3.68 14.58
CA PRO A 99 -18.10 4.38 13.32
C PRO A 99 -19.43 5.13 13.38
N PHE A 100 -19.43 6.44 13.21
CA PHE A 100 -20.67 7.23 13.10
C PHE A 100 -21.39 7.59 14.41
N ALA A 101 -20.74 7.53 15.59
CA ALA A 101 -21.31 8.12 16.80
C ALA A 101 -21.47 9.65 16.64
N GLY A 102 -22.69 10.09 16.30
CA GLY A 102 -23.05 11.50 16.10
C GLY A 102 -23.41 11.89 14.65
N THR A 103 -23.34 11.00 13.68
CA THR A 103 -23.84 11.28 12.31
C THR A 103 -25.35 11.10 12.21
N PRO A 104 -26.03 11.89 11.35
CA PRO A 104 -27.47 11.78 11.17
C PRO A 104 -27.86 10.38 10.72
N THR A 105 -28.71 9.70 11.50
CA THR A 105 -29.28 8.38 11.16
C THR A 105 -30.47 8.49 10.18
N GLY A 106 -30.54 9.58 9.42
CA GLY A 106 -31.60 9.83 8.45
C GLY A 106 -31.34 9.11 7.14
N ASP A 107 -32.40 8.95 6.34
CA ASP A 107 -32.28 8.41 4.98
C ASP A 107 -31.26 9.22 4.17
N PRO A 108 -30.35 8.56 3.41
CA PRO A 108 -29.21 9.21 2.78
C PRO A 108 -29.60 10.23 1.70
N VAL A 109 -30.85 10.19 1.23
CA VAL A 109 -31.45 11.13 0.29
C VAL A 109 -32.96 11.20 0.54
N SER A 110 -33.54 12.40 0.62
CA SER A 110 -35.00 12.51 0.57
C SER A 110 -35.50 12.07 -0.80
N ALA A 111 -36.71 11.49 -0.89
CA ALA A 111 -37.31 11.10 -2.17
C ALA A 111 -37.37 12.29 -3.17
N ALA A 112 -37.44 13.52 -2.67
CA ALA A 112 -37.37 14.73 -3.47
C ALA A 112 -35.97 14.97 -4.08
N SER A 113 -34.90 14.66 -3.34
CA SER A 113 -33.52 14.78 -3.81
C SER A 113 -33.21 13.77 -4.93
N ALA A 114 -33.73 12.55 -4.83
CA ALA A 114 -33.62 11.54 -5.87
C ALA A 114 -34.39 11.92 -7.15
N ALA A 115 -35.57 12.52 -7.00
CA ALA A 115 -36.37 13.01 -8.14
C ALA A 115 -35.72 14.18 -8.87
N THR A 116 -34.98 15.03 -8.15
CA THR A 116 -34.28 16.18 -8.74
C THR A 116 -33.08 15.74 -9.58
N ALA A 117 -32.35 14.71 -9.14
CA ALA A 117 -31.22 14.14 -9.89
C ALA A 117 -31.66 13.43 -11.19
N ALA A 118 -32.88 12.91 -11.25
CA ALA A 118 -33.45 12.31 -12.45
C ALA A 118 -34.02 13.33 -13.45
N GLY A 119 -34.14 14.61 -13.07
CA GLY A 119 -34.89 15.62 -13.82
C GLY A 119 -34.08 16.63 -14.65
N THR A 120 -32.74 16.58 -14.67
CA THR A 120 -31.93 17.67 -15.26
C THR A 120 -31.49 17.51 -16.71
N GLY A 121 -32.10 16.61 -17.49
CA GLY A 121 -31.89 16.53 -18.94
C GLY A 121 -32.94 17.32 -19.73
N SER A 122 -32.60 18.49 -20.25
CA SER A 122 -33.47 19.27 -21.14
C SER A 122 -33.54 18.60 -22.54
N PRO A 123 -34.72 18.47 -23.21
CA PRO A 123 -34.89 17.55 -24.34
C PRO A 123 -34.42 18.06 -25.72
N THR A 124 -33.64 19.13 -25.81
CA THR A 124 -33.55 19.93 -27.06
C THR A 124 -32.18 20.02 -27.74
N ASP A 125 -31.19 19.20 -27.39
CA ASP A 125 -29.91 19.18 -28.14
C ASP A 125 -29.62 17.79 -28.71
N THR A 126 -29.96 17.59 -29.99
CA THR A 126 -29.79 16.32 -30.73
C THR A 126 -28.55 16.31 -31.63
N SER A 127 -27.49 17.06 -31.31
CA SER A 127 -26.38 17.24 -32.25
C SER A 127 -25.15 16.34 -32.04
N HIS A 128 -25.08 15.49 -31.01
CA HIS A 128 -23.95 14.55 -30.83
C HIS A 128 -24.43 13.14 -30.43
N ALA A 129 -24.87 12.36 -31.42
CA ALA A 129 -25.23 10.97 -31.25
C ALA A 129 -23.99 10.06 -31.33
N THR A 130 -23.26 9.90 -30.22
CA THR A 130 -22.34 8.78 -30.02
C THR A 130 -23.12 7.61 -29.42
N GLY A 131 -23.62 6.72 -30.28
CA GLY A 131 -24.57 5.63 -29.96
C GLY A 131 -24.22 4.77 -28.73
N THR A 132 -24.56 5.28 -27.54
CA THR A 132 -24.45 4.63 -26.23
C THR A 132 -25.66 4.98 -25.36
N ASP A 133 -26.81 5.26 -25.98
CA ASP A 133 -28.08 5.34 -25.27
C ASP A 133 -28.70 3.94 -25.27
N PRO A 134 -28.77 3.22 -24.14
CA PRO A 134 -29.53 1.98 -24.11
C PRO A 134 -30.99 2.39 -24.19
N GLY A 135 -31.60 2.20 -25.36
CA GLY A 135 -33.03 2.39 -25.62
C GLY A 135 -33.91 1.42 -24.81
N LEU A 136 -33.83 1.51 -23.49
CA LEU A 136 -34.73 0.87 -22.54
C LEU A 136 -35.78 1.91 -22.15
N PRO A 137 -37.07 1.69 -22.50
CA PRO A 137 -38.13 2.55 -22.01
C PRO A 137 -38.12 2.55 -20.47
N PRO A 138 -38.56 3.64 -19.80
CA PRO A 138 -38.61 3.71 -18.35
C PRO A 138 -39.36 2.48 -17.82
N GLY A 139 -38.64 1.69 -17.02
CA GLY A 139 -39.08 0.36 -16.61
C GLY A 139 -40.43 0.43 -15.91
N ASP A 140 -41.42 -0.23 -16.50
CA ASP A 140 -42.70 -0.50 -15.82
C ASP A 140 -42.39 -1.25 -14.52
N PRO A 141 -42.77 -0.72 -13.34
CA PRO A 141 -42.53 -1.35 -12.05
C PRO A 141 -43.06 -2.79 -11.97
N ALA A 142 -44.12 -3.10 -12.72
CA ALA A 142 -44.70 -4.44 -12.78
C ALA A 142 -43.83 -5.43 -13.58
N VAL A 143 -43.03 -4.94 -14.53
CA VAL A 143 -42.10 -5.78 -15.32
C VAL A 143 -40.83 -6.08 -14.51
N ALA A 144 -40.33 -5.11 -13.73
CA ALA A 144 -39.21 -5.32 -12.81
C ALA A 144 -39.56 -6.35 -11.71
N ALA A 145 -40.80 -6.32 -11.20
CA ALA A 145 -41.27 -7.27 -10.20
C ALA A 145 -41.35 -8.73 -10.72
N ARG A 146 -41.62 -8.91 -12.02
CA ARG A 146 -41.76 -10.25 -12.64
C ARG A 146 -40.44 -10.95 -12.95
N MET A 147 -39.33 -10.23 -13.08
CA MET A 147 -38.00 -10.86 -13.27
C MET A 147 -37.54 -11.64 -12.04
N THR A 148 -38.03 -11.29 -10.85
CA THR A 148 -37.73 -11.99 -9.60
C THR A 148 -38.38 -13.38 -9.50
N GLU A 149 -39.37 -13.70 -10.34
CA GLU A 149 -40.23 -14.88 -10.15
C GLU A 149 -39.97 -16.03 -11.14
N PHE A 150 -39.15 -15.83 -12.20
CA PHE A 150 -38.96 -16.85 -13.24
C PHE A 150 -37.71 -17.74 -13.08
N LEU A 151 -36.86 -17.54 -12.06
CA LEU A 151 -35.61 -18.33 -11.92
C LEU A 151 -35.37 -18.96 -10.54
N GLY A 152 -36.38 -19.09 -9.68
CA GLY A 152 -36.26 -19.84 -8.42
C GLY A 152 -35.13 -19.38 -7.49
N MET A 153 -34.61 -18.15 -7.69
CA MET A 153 -33.59 -17.54 -6.85
C MET A 153 -34.30 -16.93 -5.63
N PRO A 154 -33.86 -17.21 -4.39
CA PRO A 154 -34.40 -16.52 -3.22
C PRO A 154 -34.22 -15.01 -3.39
N ALA A 155 -35.21 -14.23 -2.96
CA ALA A 155 -35.20 -12.78 -3.10
C ALA A 155 -33.98 -12.17 -2.39
N ALA A 156 -32.93 -11.89 -3.16
CA ALA A 156 -31.78 -11.13 -2.69
C ALA A 156 -32.19 -9.66 -2.65
N GLY A 157 -32.60 -9.18 -1.48
CA GLY A 157 -32.60 -7.75 -1.21
C GLY A 157 -31.18 -7.17 -1.31
N PRO A 158 -31.04 -5.83 -1.38
CA PRO A 158 -29.72 -5.20 -1.29
C PRO A 158 -28.99 -5.68 -0.03
N PRO A 159 -27.66 -5.89 -0.08
CA PRO A 159 -26.87 -6.26 1.09
C PRO A 159 -27.17 -5.32 2.26
N GLY A 160 -27.48 -5.87 3.44
CA GLY A 160 -27.72 -5.10 4.67
C GLY A 160 -29.19 -4.74 4.99
N ARG A 161 -30.17 -5.16 4.20
CA ARG A 161 -31.61 -4.95 4.50
C ARG A 161 -32.38 -6.17 5.00
N THR A 162 -31.75 -7.35 5.07
CA THR A 162 -32.40 -8.62 5.44
C THR A 162 -32.07 -9.12 6.85
N GLY A 163 -31.88 -8.21 7.81
CA GLY A 163 -31.63 -8.55 9.22
C GLY A 163 -32.18 -7.52 10.20
N SER A 164 -32.52 -7.95 11.42
CA SER A 164 -32.81 -7.04 12.54
C SER A 164 -31.62 -6.11 12.79
N ALA A 165 -31.85 -4.95 13.43
CA ALA A 165 -30.77 -4.00 13.74
C ALA A 165 -29.61 -4.63 14.55
N GLU A 166 -29.90 -5.65 15.35
CA GLU A 166 -28.90 -6.42 16.11
C GLU A 166 -28.08 -7.38 15.23
N GLY A 167 -28.64 -7.92 14.14
CA GLY A 167 -27.94 -8.79 13.18
C GLY A 167 -27.11 -8.03 12.14
N ARG A 168 -27.06 -6.69 12.20
CA ARG A 168 -26.33 -5.84 11.26
C ARG A 168 -24.88 -5.54 11.69
N SER A 169 -24.39 -6.26 12.71
CA SER A 169 -23.17 -5.92 13.44
C SER A 169 -22.02 -6.93 13.28
N ASP A 170 -22.12 -7.86 12.33
CA ASP A 170 -21.13 -8.94 12.17
C ASP A 170 -20.12 -8.70 11.03
N PHE A 171 -20.01 -7.49 10.48
CA PHE A 171 -19.12 -7.19 9.35
C PHE A 171 -18.39 -5.86 9.52
N ARG A 172 -17.10 -5.83 9.18
CA ARG A 172 -16.27 -4.62 9.10
C ARG A 172 -15.57 -4.54 7.75
N TRP A 173 -15.37 -3.31 7.29
CA TRP A 173 -14.64 -3.03 6.07
C TRP A 173 -13.37 -2.28 6.43
N LEU A 174 -12.23 -2.89 6.14
CA LEU A 174 -10.92 -2.28 6.36
C LEU A 174 -10.40 -1.81 5.01
N MET A 175 -10.27 -0.50 4.84
CA MET A 175 -9.75 0.10 3.61
C MET A 175 -8.31 0.57 3.82
N MET A 176 -7.41 0.19 2.93
CA MET A 176 -6.01 0.61 3.01
C MET A 176 -5.50 1.05 1.66
N SER A 177 -4.88 2.23 1.61
CA SER A 177 -4.18 2.67 0.41
C SER A 177 -2.72 2.23 0.44
N ASP A 178 -2.41 1.11 -0.21
CA ASP A 178 -1.07 0.56 -0.37
C ASP A 178 -0.21 1.33 -1.38
N VAL A 179 1.10 1.34 -1.13
CA VAL A 179 2.14 2.04 -1.90
C VAL A 179 3.53 1.49 -1.57
N CYS A 180 4.53 1.76 -2.43
CA CYS A 180 5.93 1.51 -2.11
C CYS A 180 6.33 2.14 -0.77
N LYS A 181 7.06 1.37 0.04
CA LYS A 181 7.45 1.78 1.40
C LYS A 181 8.66 2.69 1.49
N HIS A 182 9.42 2.86 0.40
CA HIS A 182 10.67 3.64 0.39
C HIS A 182 11.58 3.32 1.60
N CYS A 183 11.80 2.02 1.82
CA CYS A 183 12.48 1.45 2.98
C CYS A 183 13.84 2.11 3.26
N THR A 184 14.18 2.27 4.53
CA THR A 184 15.48 2.81 4.97
C THR A 184 16.63 2.00 4.37
N HIS A 185 16.57 0.68 4.51
CA HIS A 185 17.41 -0.28 3.81
C HIS A 185 16.58 -0.96 2.71
N ALA A 186 16.82 -0.59 1.47
CA ALA A 186 15.99 -0.98 0.35
C ALA A 186 16.62 -2.13 -0.44
N ALA A 187 16.10 -3.34 -0.24
CA ALA A 187 16.57 -4.54 -0.95
C ALA A 187 16.57 -4.37 -2.47
N CYS A 188 15.56 -3.69 -3.02
CA CYS A 188 15.46 -3.44 -4.45
C CYS A 188 16.63 -2.58 -4.99
N LEU A 189 17.12 -1.62 -4.20
CA LEU A 189 18.30 -0.81 -4.52
C LEU A 189 19.56 -1.69 -4.45
N ASP A 190 19.72 -2.47 -3.39
CA ASP A 190 20.92 -3.27 -3.15
C ASP A 190 21.18 -4.33 -4.24
N VAL A 191 20.11 -4.93 -4.78
CA VAL A 191 20.24 -6.02 -5.78
C VAL A 191 20.27 -5.51 -7.22
N CYS A 192 20.09 -4.21 -7.47
CA CYS A 192 19.99 -3.68 -8.82
C CYS A 192 21.37 -3.68 -9.51
N PRO A 193 21.61 -4.53 -10.53
CA PRO A 193 22.95 -4.65 -11.11
C PRO A 193 23.32 -3.47 -12.02
N THR A 194 22.33 -2.72 -12.50
CA THR A 194 22.56 -1.56 -13.39
C THR A 194 22.70 -0.25 -12.63
N GLY A 195 22.35 -0.22 -11.34
CA GLY A 195 22.21 1.03 -10.59
C GLY A 195 20.99 1.88 -11.00
N SER A 196 20.00 1.30 -11.71
CA SER A 196 18.79 2.05 -12.09
C SER A 196 17.97 2.49 -10.88
N LEU A 197 17.99 1.73 -9.79
CA LEU A 197 17.36 2.12 -8.53
C LEU A 197 18.35 2.95 -7.71
N PHE A 198 17.95 4.15 -7.31
CA PHE A 198 18.79 5.06 -6.53
C PHE A 198 18.02 5.70 -5.38
N ARG A 199 18.77 6.25 -4.42
CA ARG A 199 18.27 7.03 -3.29
C ARG A 199 18.35 8.51 -3.63
N THR A 200 17.23 9.22 -3.50
CA THR A 200 17.17 10.68 -3.66
C THR A 200 17.68 11.39 -2.41
N GLU A 201 17.89 12.70 -2.53
CA GLU A 201 18.21 13.61 -1.45
C GLU A 201 17.11 13.66 -0.37
N PHE A 202 15.86 13.32 -0.72
CA PHE A 202 14.74 13.21 0.23
C PHE A 202 14.64 11.85 0.92
N GLY A 203 15.62 10.95 0.71
CA GLY A 203 15.63 9.61 1.28
C GLY A 203 14.68 8.61 0.60
N THR A 204 14.08 8.99 -0.54
CA THR A 204 13.16 8.14 -1.29
C THR A 204 13.92 7.26 -2.29
N VAL A 205 13.44 6.04 -2.52
CA VAL A 205 13.97 5.17 -3.59
C VAL A 205 13.23 5.43 -4.90
N VAL A 206 13.91 5.61 -6.03
CA VAL A 206 13.31 5.89 -7.35
C VAL A 206 13.97 5.01 -8.42
N VAL A 207 13.22 4.66 -9.48
CA VAL A 207 13.74 3.94 -10.66
C VAL A 207 14.10 4.96 -11.74
N GLN A 208 15.31 4.88 -12.28
CA GLN A 208 15.73 5.56 -13.50
C GLN A 208 15.40 4.67 -14.71
N GLU A 209 14.37 5.07 -15.43
CA GLU A 209 13.75 4.27 -16.50
C GLU A 209 14.64 4.10 -17.74
N ASP A 210 15.54 5.05 -17.97
CA ASP A 210 16.51 5.06 -19.06
C ASP A 210 17.72 4.14 -18.80
N ILE A 211 18.01 3.82 -17.53
CA ILE A 211 19.07 2.91 -17.11
C ILE A 211 18.53 1.48 -16.89
N CYS A 212 17.23 1.33 -16.64
CA CYS A 212 16.64 0.04 -16.35
C CYS A 212 16.69 -0.91 -17.57
N ASN A 213 17.32 -2.07 -17.40
CA ASN A 213 17.39 -3.11 -18.43
C ASN A 213 16.33 -4.23 -18.26
N GLY A 214 15.44 -4.12 -17.28
CA GLY A 214 14.34 -5.08 -17.09
C GLY A 214 14.70 -6.43 -16.46
N CYS A 215 15.90 -6.60 -15.88
CA CYS A 215 16.32 -7.90 -15.32
C CYS A 215 15.41 -8.46 -14.20
N GLY A 216 14.66 -7.60 -13.51
CA GLY A 216 13.66 -8.00 -12.52
C GLY A 216 14.20 -8.48 -11.16
N TYR A 217 15.50 -8.36 -10.87
CA TYR A 217 16.05 -8.77 -9.56
C TYR A 217 15.40 -8.02 -8.39
N CYS A 218 15.07 -6.75 -8.60
CA CYS A 218 14.38 -5.93 -7.62
C CYS A 218 12.95 -6.40 -7.31
N VAL A 219 12.28 -7.09 -8.26
CA VAL A 219 10.91 -7.61 -8.09
C VAL A 219 10.90 -8.71 -7.03
N SER A 220 11.77 -9.70 -7.15
CA SER A 220 11.87 -10.80 -6.18
C SER A 220 12.53 -10.39 -4.87
N ALA A 221 13.39 -9.37 -4.88
CA ALA A 221 14.08 -8.92 -3.68
C ALA A 221 13.23 -8.04 -2.76
N CYS A 222 12.16 -7.42 -3.27
CA CYS A 222 11.32 -6.53 -2.48
C CYS A 222 10.46 -7.32 -1.48
N PRO A 223 10.62 -7.14 -0.16
CA PRO A 223 9.86 -7.91 0.82
C PRO A 223 8.35 -7.58 0.82
N TYR A 224 7.95 -6.47 0.20
CA TYR A 224 6.56 -6.02 0.12
C TYR A 224 5.90 -6.30 -1.24
N GLY A 225 6.64 -6.79 -2.25
CA GLY A 225 6.07 -7.06 -3.58
C GLY A 225 5.53 -5.84 -4.36
N VAL A 226 6.02 -4.62 -4.06
CA VAL A 226 5.45 -3.34 -4.56
C VAL A 226 6.12 -2.81 -5.84
N ILE A 227 7.05 -3.55 -6.43
CA ILE A 227 7.76 -3.21 -7.67
C ILE A 227 7.59 -4.36 -8.64
N ASP A 228 7.21 -4.03 -9.87
CA ASP A 228 6.85 -5.03 -10.87
C ASP A 228 7.32 -4.60 -12.27
N ARG A 229 7.44 -5.56 -13.19
CA ARG A 229 7.91 -5.36 -14.56
C ARG A 229 6.74 -5.15 -15.50
N ARG A 230 6.74 -4.04 -16.23
CA ARG A 230 5.75 -3.77 -17.28
C ARG A 230 6.04 -4.68 -18.47
N VAL A 231 5.00 -5.35 -18.96
CA VAL A 231 5.12 -6.31 -20.08
C VAL A 231 5.55 -5.61 -21.36
N ASP A 232 4.99 -4.44 -21.64
CA ASP A 232 5.16 -3.75 -22.93
C ASP A 232 6.58 -3.21 -23.16
N ASP A 233 7.21 -2.65 -22.13
CA ASP A 233 8.55 -2.06 -22.25
C ASP A 233 9.66 -2.83 -21.51
N GLY A 234 9.28 -3.90 -20.80
CA GLY A 234 10.20 -4.76 -20.06
C GLY A 234 10.86 -4.09 -18.84
N ARG A 235 10.59 -2.82 -18.54
CA ARG A 235 11.19 -2.10 -17.41
C ARG A 235 10.39 -2.29 -16.14
N VAL A 236 11.03 -2.03 -15.01
CA VAL A 236 10.38 -2.11 -13.70
C VAL A 236 9.84 -0.75 -13.27
N TRP A 237 8.72 -0.77 -12.57
CA TRP A 237 7.99 0.43 -12.17
C TRP A 237 7.43 0.29 -10.76
N LYS A 238 7.36 1.42 -10.06
CA LYS A 238 6.82 1.53 -8.70
C LYS A 238 6.60 3.01 -8.36
N CYS A 239 5.96 3.29 -7.22
CA CYS A 239 5.85 4.65 -6.70
C CYS A 239 7.23 5.33 -6.55
N THR A 240 7.28 6.62 -6.88
CA THR A 240 8.47 7.49 -6.84
C THR A 240 8.42 8.48 -5.66
N LEU A 241 7.43 8.37 -4.78
CA LEU A 241 7.02 9.41 -3.83
C LEU A 241 6.75 10.78 -4.51
N CYS A 242 6.42 10.77 -5.82
CA CYS A 242 6.37 11.97 -6.65
C CYS A 242 7.66 12.80 -6.55
N TYR A 243 8.82 12.17 -6.73
CA TYR A 243 10.14 12.80 -6.67
C TYR A 243 10.22 14.14 -7.45
N ASP A 244 9.60 14.17 -8.62
CA ASP A 244 9.45 15.33 -9.48
C ASP A 244 8.66 16.49 -8.81
N ARG A 245 7.59 16.17 -8.07
CA ARG A 245 6.78 17.16 -7.34
C ARG A 245 7.49 17.66 -6.09
N ILE A 246 8.03 16.74 -5.29
CA ILE A 246 8.67 17.11 -4.02
C ILE A 246 9.95 17.92 -4.26
N GLY A 247 10.68 17.65 -5.35
CA GLY A 247 11.82 18.46 -5.79
C GLY A 247 11.42 19.90 -6.17
N ALA A 248 10.16 20.12 -6.56
CA ALA A 248 9.58 21.43 -6.81
C ALA A 248 8.85 22.01 -5.57
N GLY A 249 8.95 21.39 -4.39
CA GLY A 249 8.27 21.82 -3.17
C GLY A 249 6.75 21.57 -3.18
N LEU A 250 6.26 20.70 -4.06
CA LEU A 250 4.83 20.37 -4.19
C LEU A 250 4.49 19.08 -3.42
N THR A 251 3.28 19.04 -2.85
CA THR A 251 2.73 17.82 -2.22
C THR A 251 2.52 16.72 -3.26
N PRO A 252 2.85 15.45 -2.99
CA PRO A 252 2.58 14.32 -3.89
C PRO A 252 1.11 14.23 -4.30
N ALA A 253 0.85 13.88 -5.56
CA ALA A 253 -0.49 13.94 -6.16
C ALA A 253 -1.53 13.12 -5.36
N CYS A 254 -1.14 11.93 -4.92
CA CYS A 254 -2.03 11.04 -4.19
C CYS A 254 -2.33 11.49 -2.74
N ALA A 255 -1.42 12.22 -2.10
CA ALA A 255 -1.66 12.84 -0.80
C ALA A 255 -2.55 14.08 -0.97
N GLN A 256 -2.27 14.92 -1.97
CA GLN A 256 -3.08 16.10 -2.28
C GLN A 256 -4.53 15.75 -2.64
N ALA A 257 -4.76 14.61 -3.30
CA ALA A 257 -6.08 14.16 -3.70
C ALA A 257 -6.89 13.47 -2.57
N CYS A 258 -6.31 13.23 -1.40
CA CYS A 258 -6.97 12.47 -0.34
C CYS A 258 -8.02 13.33 0.39
N PRO A 259 -9.33 13.06 0.26
CA PRO A 259 -10.38 13.93 0.80
C PRO A 259 -10.51 13.88 2.32
N THR A 260 -10.04 12.79 2.95
CA THR A 260 -10.13 12.58 4.41
C THR A 260 -8.80 12.76 5.12
N GLU A 261 -7.75 13.18 4.40
CA GLU A 261 -6.38 13.26 4.92
C GLU A 261 -5.88 11.95 5.55
N SER A 262 -6.44 10.81 5.12
CA SER A 262 -5.92 9.47 5.43
C SER A 262 -4.46 9.35 5.00
N ILE A 263 -4.07 10.07 3.95
CA ILE A 263 -2.72 10.06 3.40
C ILE A 263 -2.07 11.39 3.74
N GLN A 264 -1.14 11.36 4.69
CA GLN A 264 -0.39 12.54 5.12
C GLN A 264 1.01 12.51 4.52
N TYR A 265 1.52 13.69 4.15
CA TYR A 265 2.86 13.88 3.59
C TYR A 265 3.62 14.93 4.42
N GLY A 266 4.94 14.78 4.52
CA GLY A 266 5.80 15.72 5.23
C GLY A 266 7.16 15.12 5.62
N PRO A 267 7.94 15.84 6.45
CA PRO A 267 9.13 15.29 7.09
C PRO A 267 8.79 14.04 7.90
N LEU A 268 9.59 12.99 7.77
CA LEU A 268 9.29 11.67 8.31
C LEU A 268 9.17 11.68 9.84
N ASP A 269 10.01 12.45 10.53
CA ASP A 269 10.02 12.50 12.00
C ASP A 269 8.73 13.14 12.53
N GLU A 270 8.27 14.23 11.90
CA GLU A 270 6.99 14.86 12.25
C GLU A 270 5.79 13.94 11.96
N LEU A 271 5.87 13.13 10.90
CA LEU A 271 4.84 12.14 10.58
C LEU A 271 4.79 11.04 11.66
N ARG A 272 5.94 10.57 12.13
CA ARG A 272 6.04 9.54 13.19
C ARG A 272 5.47 10.04 14.51
N GLU A 273 5.77 11.27 14.91
CA GLU A 273 5.19 11.89 16.09
C GLU A 273 3.66 11.97 16.00
N ARG A 274 3.12 12.45 14.86
CA ARG A 274 1.67 12.49 14.62
C ARG A 274 1.04 11.11 14.69
N ALA A 275 1.68 10.11 14.11
CA ALA A 275 1.19 8.74 14.09
C ALA A 275 1.15 8.11 15.49
N ALA A 276 2.19 8.34 16.29
CA ALA A 276 2.23 7.87 17.68
C ALA A 276 1.09 8.49 18.52
N ALA A 277 0.87 9.80 18.38
CA ALA A 277 -0.25 10.49 19.03
C ALA A 277 -1.62 9.97 18.56
N ARG A 278 -1.75 9.66 17.27
CA ARG A 278 -2.98 9.11 16.69
C ARG A 278 -3.30 7.73 17.24
N VAL A 279 -2.31 6.84 17.35
CA VAL A 279 -2.50 5.51 17.94
C VAL A 279 -2.90 5.60 19.41
N ALA A 280 -2.23 6.44 20.21
CA ALA A 280 -2.61 6.67 21.60
C ALA A 280 -4.08 7.13 21.72
N THR A 281 -4.50 8.06 20.85
CA THR A 281 -5.89 8.53 20.78
C THR A 281 -6.88 7.40 20.45
N LEU A 282 -6.52 6.48 19.55
CA LEU A 282 -7.38 5.33 19.21
C LEU A 282 -7.47 4.32 20.36
N HIS A 283 -6.36 4.07 21.04
CA HIS A 283 -6.33 3.21 22.23
C HIS A 283 -7.24 3.76 23.34
N GLU A 284 -7.19 5.07 23.60
CA GLU A 284 -8.08 5.73 24.56
C GLU A 284 -9.56 5.65 24.17
N ARG A 285 -9.85 5.58 22.87
CA ARG A 285 -11.21 5.45 22.31
C ARG A 285 -11.72 4.02 22.22
N GLY A 286 -10.95 3.04 22.70
CA GLY A 286 -11.37 1.63 22.76
C GLY A 286 -10.99 0.81 21.52
N THR A 287 -10.00 1.23 20.75
CA THR A 287 -9.44 0.50 19.59
C THR A 287 -8.03 -0.04 19.92
N PRO A 288 -7.86 -0.96 20.88
CA PRO A 288 -6.55 -1.39 21.39
C PRO A 288 -5.66 -2.10 20.34
N GLU A 289 -6.25 -2.65 19.29
CA GLU A 289 -5.57 -3.33 18.19
C GLU A 289 -4.86 -2.38 17.21
N ALA A 290 -5.16 -1.07 17.28
CA ALA A 290 -4.53 -0.06 16.44
C ALA A 290 -3.00 -0.09 16.62
N ARG A 291 -2.26 -0.15 15.53
CA ARG A 291 -0.80 -0.31 15.55
C ARG A 291 -0.12 0.46 14.42
N LEU A 292 1.13 0.82 14.62
CA LEU A 292 1.97 1.39 13.58
C LEU A 292 2.79 0.29 12.88
N TYR A 293 2.74 0.27 11.55
CA TYR A 293 3.45 -0.68 10.70
C TYR A 293 4.46 0.06 9.81
N GLY A 294 5.72 -0.41 9.77
CA GLY A 294 6.84 0.25 9.09
C GLY A 294 7.38 1.50 9.80
N HIS A 295 6.92 1.79 11.02
CA HIS A 295 7.33 2.96 11.80
C HIS A 295 8.69 2.77 12.49
N ASP A 296 8.95 1.57 13.00
CA ASP A 296 10.07 1.27 13.90
C ASP A 296 11.42 1.26 13.16
N PRO A 297 12.37 2.17 13.47
CA PRO A 297 13.69 2.17 12.84
C PRO A 297 14.54 0.93 13.20
N ALA A 298 14.14 0.13 14.19
CA ALA A 298 14.78 -1.12 14.55
C ALA A 298 14.20 -2.36 13.84
N ASP A 299 13.22 -2.19 12.95
CA ASP A 299 12.64 -3.30 12.18
C ASP A 299 13.62 -3.91 11.16
N GLY A 300 13.18 -4.97 10.48
CA GLY A 300 14.01 -5.71 9.53
C GLY A 300 14.45 -4.94 8.28
N VAL A 301 13.88 -3.76 8.02
CA VAL A 301 14.25 -2.86 6.91
C VAL A 301 14.75 -1.48 7.38
N GLY A 302 14.87 -1.26 8.69
CA GLY A 302 15.29 0.01 9.30
C GLY A 302 14.20 1.08 9.32
N GLY A 303 12.93 0.68 9.27
CA GLY A 303 11.77 1.54 9.10
C GLY A 303 11.51 1.94 7.65
N ASP A 304 10.32 2.48 7.42
CA ASP A 304 9.81 2.84 6.10
C ASP A 304 9.67 4.35 5.91
N GLY A 305 9.86 4.81 4.67
CA GLY A 305 9.52 6.17 4.26
C GLY A 305 8.02 6.35 4.01
N ALA A 306 7.28 5.25 3.81
CA ALA A 306 5.82 5.25 3.80
C ALA A 306 5.31 4.17 4.76
N PHE A 307 4.71 4.60 5.86
CA PHE A 307 4.30 3.73 6.97
C PHE A 307 2.81 3.96 7.31
N PHE A 308 2.24 3.06 8.12
CA PHE A 308 0.79 2.90 8.24
C PHE A 308 0.33 2.85 9.70
N LEU A 309 -0.85 3.41 9.97
CA LEU A 309 -1.66 3.01 11.11
C LEU A 309 -2.65 1.97 10.62
N LEU A 310 -2.57 0.77 11.18
CA LEU A 310 -3.45 -0.36 10.88
C LEU A 310 -4.43 -0.57 12.02
N LEU A 311 -5.66 -0.97 11.71
CA LEU A 311 -6.69 -1.36 12.67
C LEU A 311 -6.70 -2.87 12.93
N ASP A 312 -5.72 -3.59 12.40
CA ASP A 312 -5.61 -5.02 12.53
C ASP A 312 -4.17 -5.51 12.29
N GLU A 313 -3.96 -6.83 12.36
CA GLU A 313 -2.72 -7.47 11.94
C GLU A 313 -2.31 -7.07 10.49
N PRO A 314 -1.02 -6.82 10.22
CA PRO A 314 -0.54 -6.54 8.86
C PRO A 314 -0.98 -7.56 7.81
N GLU A 315 -1.03 -8.83 8.17
CA GLU A 315 -1.42 -9.95 7.31
C GLU A 315 -2.86 -9.82 6.79
N VAL A 316 -3.75 -9.20 7.56
CA VAL A 316 -5.13 -8.92 7.14
C VAL A 316 -5.16 -8.00 5.92
N TYR A 317 -4.18 -7.12 5.81
CA TYR A 317 -4.01 -6.20 4.69
C TYR A 317 -3.10 -6.76 3.59
N GLY A 318 -2.66 -8.03 3.69
CA GLY A 318 -1.70 -8.64 2.78
C GLY A 318 -0.26 -8.15 2.97
N LEU A 319 0.04 -7.48 4.08
CA LEU A 319 1.39 -7.01 4.41
C LEU A 319 2.18 -8.10 5.15
N PRO A 320 3.50 -8.22 4.91
CA PRO A 320 4.34 -9.15 5.67
C PRO A 320 4.45 -8.71 7.13
N PRO A 321 4.35 -9.60 8.13
CA PRO A 321 4.41 -9.20 9.54
C PRO A 321 5.78 -8.73 10.01
N ASP A 322 6.85 -9.27 9.43
CA ASP A 322 8.24 -8.92 9.73
C ASP A 322 9.05 -8.84 8.43
N PRO A 323 8.94 -7.73 7.68
CA PRO A 323 9.69 -7.54 6.44
C PRO A 323 11.18 -7.44 6.74
N GLN A 324 11.98 -8.20 5.99
CA GLN A 324 13.44 -8.24 6.13
C GLN A 324 14.10 -7.86 4.80
N VAL A 325 15.19 -7.09 4.85
CA VAL A 325 16.01 -6.87 3.65
C VAL A 325 16.64 -8.19 3.22
N THR A 326 16.43 -8.59 1.96
CA THR A 326 16.95 -9.86 1.42
C THR A 326 18.49 -9.92 1.38
N THR A 327 19.16 -8.78 1.42
CA THR A 327 20.63 -8.64 1.47
C THR A 327 21.20 -8.63 2.90
N ARG A 328 20.36 -8.60 3.95
CA ARG A 328 20.77 -8.46 5.36
C ARG A 328 21.84 -9.46 5.78
N ASP A 329 21.68 -10.73 5.41
CA ASP A 329 22.57 -11.81 5.83
C ASP A 329 23.76 -12.04 4.88
N LEU A 330 23.85 -11.33 3.74
CA LEU A 330 24.91 -11.52 2.77
C LEU A 330 26.33 -11.41 3.38
N PRO A 331 26.66 -10.41 4.21
CA PRO A 331 27.99 -10.32 4.82
C PRO A 331 28.32 -11.55 5.66
N ARG A 332 27.36 -12.05 6.46
CA ARG A 332 27.53 -13.24 7.30
C ARG A 332 27.67 -14.51 6.45
N MET A 333 26.91 -14.62 5.36
CA MET A 333 27.02 -15.72 4.42
C MET A 333 28.40 -15.76 3.76
N TRP A 334 28.92 -14.61 3.30
CA TRP A 334 30.25 -14.51 2.70
C TRP A 334 31.37 -14.83 3.70
N GLN A 335 31.24 -14.38 4.95
CA GLN A 335 32.17 -14.76 6.02
C GLN A 335 32.20 -16.28 6.24
N ARG A 336 31.03 -16.93 6.33
CA ARG A 336 30.92 -18.38 6.48
C ARG A 336 31.49 -19.13 5.28
N ALA A 337 31.21 -18.67 4.07
CA ALA A 337 31.77 -19.23 2.84
C ALA A 337 33.30 -19.12 2.82
N GLY A 338 33.85 -17.98 3.23
CA GLY A 338 35.30 -17.78 3.37
C GLY A 338 35.93 -18.73 4.39
N VAL A 339 35.33 -18.88 5.57
CA VAL A 339 35.79 -19.84 6.59
C VAL A 339 35.77 -21.28 6.05
N ALA A 340 34.69 -21.67 5.37
CA ALA A 340 34.58 -23.00 4.77
C ALA A 340 35.64 -23.24 3.69
N ALA A 341 35.87 -22.25 2.82
CA ALA A 341 36.91 -22.32 1.78
C ALA A 341 38.31 -22.47 2.38
N LEU A 342 38.63 -21.70 3.43
CA LEU A 342 39.91 -21.82 4.16
C LEU A 342 40.08 -23.19 4.82
N ALA A 343 39.03 -23.72 5.44
CA ALA A 343 39.05 -25.06 6.03
C ALA A 343 39.31 -26.15 4.97
N MET A 344 38.62 -26.09 3.82
CA MET A 344 38.86 -27.02 2.71
C MET A 344 40.29 -26.91 2.16
N ALA A 345 40.81 -25.69 2.01
CA ALA A 345 42.19 -25.47 1.57
C ALA A 345 43.20 -26.03 2.58
N ALA A 346 42.99 -25.84 3.88
CA ALA A 346 43.84 -26.38 4.94
C ALA A 346 43.85 -27.92 4.94
N VAL A 347 42.69 -28.56 4.75
CA VAL A 347 42.57 -30.02 4.62
C VAL A 347 43.32 -30.51 3.38
N ALA A 348 43.16 -29.85 2.23
CA ALA A 348 43.86 -30.21 1.01
C ALA A 348 45.38 -30.11 1.18
N VAL A 349 45.88 -28.98 1.69
CA VAL A 349 47.31 -28.79 1.97
C VAL A 349 47.82 -29.82 2.98
N GLY A 350 47.06 -30.09 4.04
CA GLY A 350 47.38 -31.13 5.03
C GLY A 350 47.52 -32.51 4.41
N ALA A 351 46.64 -32.88 3.47
CA ALA A 351 46.72 -34.15 2.76
C ALA A 351 47.99 -34.27 1.89
N PHE A 352 48.38 -33.20 1.19
CA PHE A 352 49.60 -33.19 0.36
C PHE A 352 50.90 -33.16 1.18
N LEU A 353 50.90 -32.48 2.33
CA LEU A 353 52.06 -32.46 3.24
C LEU A 353 52.18 -33.75 4.05
N GLY A 354 51.07 -34.40 4.40
CA GLY A 354 51.03 -35.66 5.15
C GLY A 354 51.43 -36.89 4.33
N GLY A 355 51.16 -36.91 3.02
CA GLY A 355 51.53 -38.01 2.11
C GLY A 355 53.03 -38.07 1.72
N ARG A 356 53.86 -37.18 2.26
CA ARG A 356 55.32 -37.12 2.04
C ARG A 356 56.14 -37.84 3.13
N ARG A 357 55.49 -38.54 4.07
CA ARG A 357 56.13 -39.40 5.08
C ARG A 357 55.84 -40.86 4.77
#